data_AF-Q1YK76-F1
#
_entry.id   AF-Q1YK76-F1
#
_cell.length_a   1.000
_cell.length_b   1.000
_cell.length_c   1.000
_cell.angle_alpha   90.00
_cell.angle_beta   90.00
_cell.angle_gamma   90.00
#
_symmetry.space_group_name_H-M   'P 1'
#
loop_
_entity.id
_entity.type
_entity.pdbx_description
1 polymer ?
#
loop_
_entity_poly.entity_id
_entity_poly.type
_entity_poly.pdbx_seq_one_letter_code
_entity_poly.pdbx_strand_id
1 'polypeptide(L)'
;MAAKPRRRERRAMRQTGLTIAVVLTLALGLMTLLPLLETNAWWVRYLDFVRLYVGGALLVLIALLGATRAWRWRTGAAIMAICGVLAALHLAKLHVYTPVVAPMAAAAASCPAGSGLSVMVANVKKGNRDFAAFRAVVTNADPDILLVLETDQWWDTQLGALQDRYRASIESLPQAVEYYGLHLFSKFPLADPAVDFWFETGTPSVTADVTLPAGTVRFIGIHPRPPQSFEHSTALRDGTMGQAALAAADSTMPTILAGDFNAVPWERTFRRMLRVGRLLDPRVGRGYFATYDAESPILAWPLDHILFQDAIGLLGFSSLPNVDSDHYPVMAELCLAPDMAARQGAPAEEDGDREELRRAIEAAHERAAQM
;
A
#
# COMPACT_ATOMS: atom_id res chain seq x y z
N MET A 1 46.31 -33.56 10.79
CA MET A 1 46.88 -32.19 10.76
C MET A 1 46.45 -31.52 9.47
N ALA A 2 45.51 -30.57 9.51
CA ALA A 2 45.12 -29.82 8.31
C ALA A 2 46.20 -28.76 7.99
N ALA A 3 46.77 -28.81 6.79
CA ALA A 3 47.80 -27.87 6.35
C ALA A 3 47.21 -26.43 6.33
N LYS A 4 47.87 -25.49 7.02
CA LYS A 4 47.49 -24.07 6.95
C LYS A 4 47.60 -23.60 5.49
N PRO A 5 46.57 -22.94 4.93
CA PRO A 5 46.59 -22.50 3.53
C PRO A 5 47.76 -21.57 3.27
N ARG A 6 48.43 -21.76 2.13
CA ARG A 6 49.62 -21.01 1.72
C ARG A 6 49.24 -19.53 1.60
N ARG A 7 50.15 -18.61 1.93
CA ARG A 7 49.91 -17.14 1.92
C ARG A 7 49.27 -16.63 0.61
N ARG A 8 49.57 -17.29 -0.52
CA ARG A 8 48.98 -17.04 -1.85
C ARG A 8 47.50 -17.39 -1.92
N GLU A 9 47.08 -18.52 -1.36
CA GLU A 9 45.67 -18.96 -1.30
C GLU A 9 44.84 -17.99 -0.44
N ARG A 10 45.37 -17.58 0.72
CA ARG A 10 44.71 -16.58 1.59
C ARG A 10 44.52 -15.23 0.87
N ARG A 11 45.47 -14.82 0.04
CA ARG A 11 45.37 -13.60 -0.77
C ARG A 11 44.34 -13.74 -1.88
N ALA A 12 44.32 -14.88 -2.58
CA ALA A 12 43.36 -15.16 -3.64
C ALA A 12 41.92 -15.21 -3.10
N MET A 13 41.67 -15.99 -2.04
CA MET A 13 40.35 -16.07 -1.40
C MET A 13 39.83 -14.70 -0.95
N ARG A 14 40.73 -13.86 -0.40
CA ARG A 14 40.42 -12.48 -0.02
C ARG A 14 40.03 -11.62 -1.23
N GLN A 15 40.78 -11.71 -2.33
CA GLN A 15 40.47 -10.96 -3.55
C GLN A 15 39.11 -11.38 -4.09
N THR A 16 38.83 -12.68 -4.17
CA THR A 16 37.52 -13.21 -4.58
C THR A 16 36.40 -12.67 -3.68
N GLY A 17 36.55 -12.73 -2.35
CA GLY A 17 35.54 -12.22 -1.43
C GLY A 17 35.29 -10.71 -1.58
N LEU A 18 36.32 -9.91 -1.81
CA LEU A 18 36.17 -8.48 -2.07
C LEU A 18 35.49 -8.21 -3.42
N THR A 19 35.83 -8.97 -4.47
CA THR A 19 35.16 -8.85 -5.78
C THR A 19 33.68 -9.16 -5.66
N ILE A 20 33.31 -10.23 -4.95
CA ILE A 20 31.90 -10.57 -4.69
C ILE A 20 31.21 -9.43 -3.94
N ALA A 21 31.83 -8.90 -2.88
CA ALA A 21 31.27 -7.78 -2.12
C ALA A 21 31.04 -6.54 -2.99
N VAL A 22 31.99 -6.19 -3.88
CA VAL A 22 31.83 -5.08 -4.83
C VAL A 22 30.62 -5.31 -5.74
N VAL A 23 30.50 -6.50 -6.35
CA VAL A 23 29.39 -6.82 -7.25
C VAL A 23 28.05 -6.74 -6.52
N LEU A 24 27.96 -7.30 -5.30
CA LEU A 24 26.75 -7.23 -4.48
C LEU A 24 26.40 -5.79 -4.11
N THR A 25 27.38 -4.98 -3.70
CA THR A 25 27.14 -3.56 -3.39
C THR A 25 26.65 -2.78 -4.60
N LEU A 26 27.20 -3.03 -5.79
CA LEU A 26 26.73 -2.40 -7.02
C LEU A 26 25.30 -2.82 -7.37
N ALA A 27 24.98 -4.12 -7.29
CA ALA A 27 23.65 -4.63 -7.54
C ALA A 27 22.61 -4.08 -6.55
N LEU A 28 22.89 -4.15 -5.24
CA LEU A 28 22.01 -3.61 -4.20
C LEU A 28 21.90 -2.08 -4.28
N GLY A 29 22.97 -1.39 -4.66
CA GLY A 29 22.98 0.04 -4.94
C GLY A 29 22.05 0.39 -6.10
N LEU A 30 22.11 -0.35 -7.20
CA LEU A 30 21.23 -0.16 -8.34
C LEU A 30 19.75 -0.38 -7.94
N MET A 31 19.46 -1.46 -7.20
CA MET A 31 18.11 -1.72 -6.68
C MET A 31 17.60 -0.63 -5.73
N THR A 32 18.50 0.06 -5.02
CA THR A 32 18.17 1.15 -4.11
C THR A 32 17.88 2.46 -4.85
N LEU A 33 18.68 2.76 -5.88
CA LEU A 33 18.71 4.05 -6.55
C LEU A 33 17.80 4.14 -7.78
N LEU A 34 17.59 3.03 -8.52
CA LEU A 34 16.72 3.06 -9.71
C LEU A 34 15.28 3.53 -9.41
N PRO A 35 14.63 3.13 -8.29
CA PRO A 35 13.27 3.60 -8.01
C PRO A 35 13.21 5.08 -7.58
N LEU A 36 14.35 5.78 -7.57
CA LEU A 36 14.37 7.25 -7.44
C LEU A 36 14.09 7.95 -8.79
N LEU A 37 14.03 7.21 -9.89
CA LEU A 37 13.61 7.72 -11.18
C LEU A 37 12.07 7.77 -11.23
N GLU A 38 11.49 8.91 -11.60
CA GLU A 38 10.06 8.99 -11.91
C GLU A 38 9.85 8.31 -13.27
N THR A 39 9.35 7.07 -13.25
CA THR A 39 9.06 6.30 -14.46
C THR A 39 7.91 5.35 -14.19
N ASN A 40 7.11 5.07 -15.22
CA ASN A 40 6.08 4.04 -15.14
C ASN A 40 6.60 2.64 -15.52
N ALA A 41 7.91 2.45 -15.75
CA ALA A 41 8.45 1.13 -16.07
C ALA A 41 8.22 0.13 -14.92
N TRP A 42 7.39 -0.89 -15.16
CA TRP A 42 6.93 -1.84 -14.12
C TRP A 42 8.08 -2.45 -13.30
N TRP A 43 9.18 -2.84 -13.94
CA TRP A 43 10.30 -3.51 -13.29
C TRP A 43 11.10 -2.56 -12.38
N VAL A 44 11.10 -1.25 -12.69
CA VAL A 44 11.69 -0.23 -11.81
C VAL A 44 10.80 -0.03 -10.58
N ARG A 45 9.47 -0.01 -10.78
CA ARG A 45 8.49 0.11 -9.69
C ARG A 45 8.49 -1.11 -8.76
N TYR A 46 8.69 -2.30 -9.31
CA TYR A 46 8.77 -3.54 -8.52
C TYR A 46 9.93 -3.52 -7.51
N LEU A 47 11.00 -2.77 -7.79
CA LEU A 47 12.11 -2.62 -6.85
C LEU A 47 11.72 -1.83 -5.57
N ASP A 48 10.63 -1.05 -5.59
CA ASP A 48 10.11 -0.45 -4.36
C ASP A 48 9.56 -1.50 -3.39
N PHE A 49 9.02 -2.62 -3.87
CA PHE A 49 8.47 -3.68 -3.01
C PHE A 49 9.57 -4.34 -2.18
N VAL A 50 10.75 -4.56 -2.76
CA VAL A 50 11.82 -5.33 -2.11
C VAL A 50 12.73 -4.53 -1.17
N ARG A 51 12.37 -3.29 -0.83
CA ARG A 51 13.23 -2.40 -0.02
C ARG A 51 13.63 -2.97 1.33
N LEU A 52 12.71 -3.65 2.02
CA LEU A 52 12.99 -4.29 3.30
C LEU A 52 14.11 -5.34 3.16
N TYR A 53 14.04 -6.17 2.12
CA TYR A 53 15.02 -7.23 1.86
C TYR A 53 16.36 -6.68 1.37
N VAL A 54 16.34 -5.65 0.53
CA VAL A 54 17.57 -4.97 0.08
C VAL A 54 18.28 -4.32 1.27
N GLY A 55 17.54 -3.63 2.15
CA GLY A 55 18.07 -3.09 3.41
C GLY A 55 18.68 -4.18 4.30
N GLY A 56 17.96 -5.29 4.50
CA GLY A 56 18.47 -6.45 5.25
C GLY A 56 19.73 -7.06 4.65
N ALA A 57 19.77 -7.25 3.33
CA ALA A 57 20.94 -7.78 2.62
C ALA A 57 22.17 -6.87 2.76
N LEU A 58 21.98 -5.55 2.73
CA LEU A 58 23.04 -4.57 3.00
C LEU A 58 23.59 -4.70 4.42
N LEU A 59 22.72 -4.85 5.43
CA LEU A 59 23.13 -5.04 6.82
C LEU A 59 23.90 -6.37 7.02
N VAL A 60 23.43 -7.45 6.39
CA VAL A 60 24.13 -8.74 6.40
C VAL A 60 25.51 -8.62 5.75
N LEU A 61 25.61 -7.93 4.61
CA LEU A 61 26.90 -7.70 3.94
C LEU A 61 27.87 -6.90 4.81
N ILE A 62 27.40 -5.85 5.49
CA ILE A 62 28.19 -5.08 6.46
C ILE A 62 28.69 -5.99 7.59
N ALA A 63 27.83 -6.84 8.15
CA ALA A 63 28.19 -7.77 9.22
C ALA A 63 29.25 -8.78 8.77
N LEU A 64 29.12 -9.35 7.57
CA LEU A 64 30.10 -10.28 7.00
C LEU A 64 31.47 -9.62 6.76
N LEU A 65 31.49 -8.38 6.25
CA LEU A 65 32.72 -7.59 6.08
C LEU A 65 33.35 -7.23 7.44
N GLY A 66 32.54 -6.94 8.45
CA GLY A 66 32.98 -6.75 9.83
C GLY A 66 33.63 -8.01 10.43
N ALA A 67 32.96 -9.16 10.30
CA ALA A 67 33.43 -10.45 10.81
C ALA A 67 34.78 -10.88 10.20
N THR A 68 34.98 -10.61 8.91
CA THR A 68 36.23 -10.87 8.20
C THR A 68 37.31 -9.80 8.43
N ARG A 69 37.00 -8.76 9.22
CA ARG A 69 37.84 -7.58 9.48
C ARG A 69 38.27 -6.85 8.19
N ALA A 70 37.43 -6.89 7.15
CA ALA A 70 37.70 -6.27 5.86
C ALA A 70 37.86 -4.73 5.96
N TRP A 71 37.27 -4.10 6.99
CA TRP A 71 37.44 -2.68 7.32
C TRP A 71 38.90 -2.23 7.52
N ARG A 72 39.83 -3.16 7.82
CA ARG A 72 41.27 -2.85 7.91
C ARG A 72 41.88 -2.52 6.54
N TRP A 73 41.14 -2.72 5.45
CA TRP A 73 41.58 -2.47 4.08
C TRP A 73 40.72 -1.36 3.47
N ARG A 74 41.36 -0.44 2.72
CA ARG A 74 40.70 0.72 2.13
C ARG A 74 39.42 0.34 1.35
N THR A 75 39.50 -0.68 0.50
CA THR A 75 38.33 -1.15 -0.29
C THR A 75 37.23 -1.72 0.60
N GLY A 76 37.56 -2.52 1.62
CA GLY A 76 36.56 -3.08 2.52
C GLY A 76 35.86 -2.01 3.36
N ALA A 77 36.62 -1.03 3.86
CA ALA A 77 36.06 0.13 4.55
C ALA A 77 35.14 0.98 3.65
N ALA A 78 35.55 1.22 2.39
CA ALA A 78 34.73 1.95 1.42
C ALA A 78 33.41 1.22 1.12
N ILE A 79 33.46 -0.10 0.89
CA ILE A 79 32.25 -0.91 0.67
C ILE A 79 31.31 -0.82 1.87
N MET A 80 31.83 -0.99 3.10
CA MET A 80 31.02 -0.89 4.31
C MET A 80 30.38 0.49 4.46
N ALA A 81 31.10 1.57 4.14
CA ALA A 81 30.57 2.93 4.19
C ALA A 81 29.43 3.12 3.17
N ILE A 82 29.62 2.67 1.91
CA ILE A 82 28.60 2.74 0.86
C ILE A 82 27.36 1.93 1.28
N CYS A 83 27.54 0.69 1.73
CA CYS A 83 26.43 -0.13 2.22
C CYS A 83 25.73 0.51 3.40
N GLY A 84 26.46 1.17 4.31
CA GLY A 84 25.90 1.90 5.44
C GLY A 84 25.00 3.05 5.00
N VAL A 85 25.44 3.84 4.02
CA VAL A 85 24.61 4.91 3.42
C VAL A 85 23.36 4.34 2.76
N LEU A 86 23.50 3.30 1.94
CA LEU A 86 22.36 2.65 1.28
C LEU A 86 21.36 2.06 2.29
N ALA A 87 21.85 1.40 3.34
CA ALA A 87 21.00 0.86 4.40
C ALA A 87 20.27 1.98 5.17
N ALA A 88 20.95 3.11 5.43
CA ALA A 88 20.35 4.27 6.06
C ALA A 88 19.22 4.87 5.18
N LEU A 89 19.35 4.87 3.85
CA LEU A 89 18.28 5.32 2.95
C LEU A 89 17.02 4.44 3.06
N HIS A 90 17.19 3.11 3.13
CA HIS A 90 16.05 2.21 3.33
C HIS A 90 15.43 2.38 4.71
N LEU A 91 16.24 2.51 5.77
CA LEU A 91 15.76 2.76 7.11
C LEU A 91 14.99 4.10 7.19
N ALA A 92 15.51 5.16 6.56
CA ALA A 92 14.83 6.45 6.48
C ALA A 92 13.45 6.36 5.80
N LYS A 93 13.25 5.43 4.85
CA LYS A 93 11.93 5.19 4.27
C LYS A 93 11.01 4.35 5.15
N LEU A 94 11.54 3.33 5.82
CA LEU A 94 10.75 2.29 6.49
C LEU A 94 10.50 2.56 7.98
N HIS A 95 11.33 3.36 8.65
CA HIS A 95 11.23 3.61 10.10
C HIS A 95 9.89 4.22 10.53
N VAL A 96 9.22 4.96 9.64
CA VAL A 96 7.90 5.55 9.88
C VAL A 96 6.82 4.49 10.11
N TYR A 97 7.01 3.26 9.64
CA TYR A 97 6.10 2.13 9.86
C TYR A 97 6.49 1.29 11.08
N THR A 98 7.07 1.94 12.09
CA THR A 98 7.43 1.30 13.37
C THR A 98 6.89 2.12 14.53
N PRO A 99 6.72 1.52 15.73
CA PRO A 99 6.22 2.24 16.91
C PRO A 99 7.13 3.34 17.46
N VAL A 100 8.33 3.55 16.88
CA VAL A 100 9.31 4.55 17.38
C VAL A 100 9.02 5.96 16.89
N VAL A 101 8.16 6.09 15.87
CA VAL A 101 7.74 7.37 15.27
C VAL A 101 6.37 7.73 15.82
N ALA A 102 6.12 9.02 16.05
CA ALA A 102 4.80 9.49 16.47
C ALA A 102 3.73 9.09 15.44
N PRO A 103 2.58 8.57 15.88
CA PRO A 103 1.50 8.22 14.97
C PRO A 103 1.03 9.40 14.12
N MET A 104 0.86 9.16 12.82
CA MET A 104 0.34 10.17 11.89
C MET A 104 -1.14 10.46 12.14
N ALA A 105 -1.94 9.39 12.24
CA ALA A 105 -3.32 9.47 12.70
C ALA A 105 -3.36 9.39 14.23
N ALA A 106 -3.91 10.41 14.87
CA ALA A 106 -4.11 10.45 16.31
C ALA A 106 -5.15 9.42 16.74
N ALA A 107 -4.90 8.77 17.88
CA ALA A 107 -5.89 7.91 18.50
C ALA A 107 -7.07 8.76 19.00
N ALA A 108 -8.28 8.42 18.59
CA ALA A 108 -9.49 9.02 19.13
C ALA A 108 -9.78 8.39 20.51
N ALA A 109 -9.44 9.11 21.59
CA ALA A 109 -9.63 8.61 22.95
C ALA A 109 -11.11 8.36 23.33
N SER A 110 -12.03 9.01 22.63
CA SER A 110 -13.47 8.84 22.77
C SER A 110 -14.12 9.10 21.42
N CYS A 111 -15.15 8.32 21.06
CA CYS A 111 -15.97 8.60 19.90
C CYS A 111 -17.40 8.93 20.32
N PRO A 112 -17.94 10.10 19.96
CA PRO A 112 -19.34 10.44 20.24
C PRO A 112 -20.31 9.40 19.64
N ALA A 113 -21.47 9.23 20.28
CA ALA A 113 -22.49 8.33 19.77
C ALA A 113 -22.93 8.78 18.37
N GLY A 114 -22.95 7.83 17.41
CA GLY A 114 -23.30 8.11 16.02
C GLY A 114 -22.17 8.69 15.16
N SER A 115 -20.96 8.86 15.71
CA SER A 115 -19.75 9.27 14.96
C SER A 115 -18.86 8.10 14.53
N GLY A 116 -19.02 6.92 15.14
CA GLY A 116 -18.19 5.76 14.86
C GLY A 116 -18.57 5.09 13.54
N LEU A 117 -17.56 4.64 12.79
CA LEU A 117 -17.75 3.67 11.72
C LEU A 117 -16.54 2.74 11.60
N SER A 118 -16.77 1.55 11.06
CA SER A 118 -15.73 0.58 10.72
C SER A 118 -15.70 0.33 9.22
N VAL A 119 -14.50 0.31 8.64
CA VAL A 119 -14.26 0.07 7.21
C VAL A 119 -13.39 -1.15 7.05
N MET A 120 -13.88 -2.15 6.30
CA MET A 120 -13.12 -3.33 5.92
C MET A 120 -12.87 -3.34 4.42
N VAL A 121 -11.64 -3.62 4.03
CA VAL A 121 -11.26 -3.91 2.64
C VAL A 121 -10.82 -5.36 2.55
N ALA A 122 -11.34 -6.08 1.56
CA ALA A 122 -10.97 -7.47 1.29
C ALA A 122 -10.82 -7.71 -0.21
N ASN A 123 -9.57 -7.86 -0.67
CA ASN A 123 -9.30 -8.53 -1.94
C ASN A 123 -9.50 -10.04 -1.74
N VAL A 124 -10.53 -10.60 -2.39
CA VAL A 124 -10.92 -11.99 -2.19
C VAL A 124 -10.20 -12.97 -3.10
N LYS A 125 -9.38 -12.49 -4.04
CA LYS A 125 -8.76 -13.25 -5.13
C LYS A 125 -9.81 -13.91 -6.01
N LYS A 126 -9.97 -13.46 -7.26
CA LYS A 126 -11.06 -13.92 -8.14
C LYS A 126 -11.24 -15.43 -8.19
N GLY A 127 -10.16 -16.21 -8.16
CA GLY A 127 -10.19 -17.68 -8.22
C GLY A 127 -10.59 -18.40 -6.91
N ASN A 128 -10.61 -17.70 -5.78
CA ASN A 128 -11.01 -18.24 -4.48
C ASN A 128 -12.50 -18.60 -4.48
N ARG A 129 -12.84 -19.74 -3.86
CA ARG A 129 -14.21 -20.25 -3.76
C ARG A 129 -14.65 -20.53 -2.32
N ASP A 130 -13.86 -20.16 -1.32
CA ASP A 130 -14.20 -20.31 0.10
C ASP A 130 -14.99 -19.09 0.63
N PHE A 131 -16.23 -18.97 0.17
CA PHE A 131 -17.15 -17.95 0.69
C PHE A 131 -17.42 -18.14 2.19
N ALA A 132 -17.33 -19.37 2.72
CA ALA A 132 -17.61 -19.65 4.13
C ALA A 132 -16.55 -19.02 5.04
N ALA A 133 -15.27 -19.15 4.70
CA ALA A 133 -14.17 -18.50 5.40
C ALA A 133 -14.31 -16.97 5.35
N PHE A 134 -14.55 -16.41 4.16
CA PHE A 134 -14.79 -14.98 3.98
C PHE A 134 -15.96 -14.48 4.84
N ARG A 135 -17.12 -15.13 4.75
CA ARG A 135 -18.32 -14.77 5.51
C ARG A 135 -18.10 -14.85 7.02
N ALA A 136 -17.33 -15.82 7.51
CA ALA A 136 -17.00 -15.93 8.93
C ALA A 136 -16.20 -14.72 9.41
N VAL A 137 -15.19 -14.27 8.65
CA VAL A 137 -14.42 -13.07 8.98
C VAL A 137 -15.30 -11.83 8.96
N VAL A 138 -16.11 -11.62 7.92
CA VAL A 138 -17.05 -10.49 7.83
C VAL A 138 -18.05 -10.49 8.98
N THR A 139 -18.61 -11.65 9.32
CA THR A 139 -19.61 -11.76 10.40
C THR A 139 -19.01 -11.46 11.78
N ASN A 140 -17.76 -11.90 12.01
CA ASN A 140 -17.06 -11.67 13.27
C ASN A 140 -16.57 -10.24 13.42
N ALA A 141 -16.05 -9.64 12.34
CA ALA A 141 -15.55 -8.27 12.33
C ALA A 141 -16.69 -7.23 12.26
N ASP A 142 -17.84 -7.61 11.69
CA ASP A 142 -19.05 -6.82 11.53
C ASP A 142 -18.83 -5.38 11.00
N PRO A 143 -18.11 -5.18 9.87
CA PRO A 143 -17.84 -3.85 9.34
C PRO A 143 -19.12 -3.08 8.98
N ASP A 144 -19.11 -1.77 9.22
CA ASP A 144 -20.18 -0.87 8.79
C ASP A 144 -20.10 -0.56 7.29
N ILE A 145 -18.88 -0.46 6.76
CA ILE A 145 -18.59 -0.38 5.33
C ILE A 145 -17.67 -1.53 4.94
N LEU A 146 -18.05 -2.30 3.92
CA LEU A 146 -17.26 -3.41 3.40
C LEU A 146 -17.01 -3.21 1.90
N LEU A 147 -15.74 -3.08 1.54
CA LEU A 147 -15.27 -3.06 0.14
C LEU A 147 -14.67 -4.43 -0.20
N VAL A 148 -15.29 -5.13 -1.14
CA VAL A 148 -14.84 -6.44 -1.64
C VAL A 148 -14.28 -6.26 -3.04
N LEU A 149 -13.07 -6.74 -3.29
CA LEU A 149 -12.32 -6.57 -4.53
C LEU A 149 -12.00 -7.92 -5.16
N GLU A 150 -11.78 -7.93 -6.47
CA GLU A 150 -11.56 -9.13 -7.29
C GLU A 150 -12.75 -10.09 -7.33
N THR A 151 -13.96 -9.54 -7.38
CA THR A 151 -15.16 -10.36 -7.50
C THR A 151 -15.45 -10.71 -8.97
N ASP A 152 -16.09 -11.85 -9.18
CA ASP A 152 -16.70 -12.25 -10.45
C ASP A 152 -18.19 -12.58 -10.23
N GLN A 153 -18.86 -13.10 -11.26
CA GLN A 153 -20.28 -13.48 -11.17
C GLN A 153 -20.56 -14.54 -10.09
N TRP A 154 -19.59 -15.42 -9.80
CA TRP A 154 -19.75 -16.41 -8.73
C TRP A 154 -19.75 -15.71 -7.37
N TRP A 155 -18.77 -14.81 -7.15
CA TRP A 155 -18.71 -14.01 -5.92
C TRP A 155 -19.93 -13.13 -5.74
N ASP A 156 -20.41 -12.48 -6.79
CA ASP A 156 -21.64 -11.69 -6.79
C ASP A 156 -22.84 -12.49 -6.26
N THR A 157 -23.02 -13.71 -6.77
CA THR A 157 -24.08 -14.61 -6.31
C THR A 157 -23.93 -14.97 -4.83
N GLN A 158 -22.71 -15.23 -4.36
CA GLN A 158 -22.47 -15.57 -2.95
C GLN A 158 -22.65 -14.35 -2.02
N LEU A 159 -22.16 -13.19 -2.44
CA LEU A 159 -22.26 -11.94 -1.68
C LEU A 159 -23.71 -11.47 -1.50
N GLY A 160 -24.65 -11.95 -2.33
CA GLY A 160 -26.08 -11.83 -2.09
C GLY A 160 -26.52 -12.28 -0.69
N ALA A 161 -25.81 -13.24 -0.07
CA ALA A 161 -26.08 -13.68 1.30
C ALA A 161 -25.72 -12.65 2.39
N LEU A 162 -25.09 -11.52 2.04
CA LEU A 162 -24.79 -10.42 2.94
C LEU A 162 -25.84 -9.30 2.88
N GLN A 163 -26.76 -9.31 1.92
CA GLN A 163 -27.72 -8.21 1.71
C GLN A 163 -28.56 -7.92 2.96
N ASP A 164 -28.94 -8.92 3.75
CA ASP A 164 -29.71 -8.72 4.99
C ASP A 164 -28.93 -7.97 6.09
N ARG A 165 -27.60 -7.91 6.01
CA ARG A 165 -26.75 -7.21 6.99
C ARG A 165 -26.52 -5.74 6.64
N TYR A 166 -26.70 -5.37 5.37
CA TYR A 166 -26.32 -4.06 4.85
C TYR A 166 -27.54 -3.36 4.29
N ARG A 167 -27.63 -2.05 4.55
CA ARG A 167 -28.76 -1.25 4.11
C ARG A 167 -28.66 -0.90 2.63
N ALA A 168 -27.45 -0.76 2.13
CA ALA A 168 -27.17 -0.35 0.76
C ALA A 168 -25.94 -1.11 0.23
N SER A 169 -25.94 -1.35 -1.08
CA SER A 169 -24.80 -1.88 -1.80
C SER A 169 -24.65 -1.22 -3.17
N ILE A 170 -23.42 -1.23 -3.69
CA ILE A 170 -23.05 -0.85 -5.05
C ILE A 170 -22.15 -1.96 -5.58
N GLU A 171 -22.32 -2.33 -6.84
CA GLU A 171 -21.53 -3.37 -7.48
C GLU A 171 -21.13 -2.97 -8.90
N SER A 172 -19.98 -3.48 -9.34
CA SER A 172 -19.50 -3.35 -10.70
C SER A 172 -18.76 -4.63 -11.07
N LEU A 173 -19.21 -5.29 -12.13
CA LEU A 173 -18.57 -6.48 -12.70
C LEU A 173 -18.15 -6.18 -14.14
N PRO A 174 -16.95 -5.61 -14.35
CA PRO A 174 -16.49 -5.23 -15.69
C PRO A 174 -16.33 -6.46 -16.58
N GLN A 175 -17.12 -6.54 -17.66
CA GLN A 175 -17.04 -7.65 -18.62
C GLN A 175 -15.71 -7.68 -19.37
N ALA A 176 -15.07 -6.52 -19.56
CA ALA A 176 -13.81 -6.41 -20.26
C ALA A 176 -12.66 -7.08 -19.48
N VAL A 177 -12.72 -7.07 -18.15
CA VAL A 177 -11.65 -7.57 -17.28
C VAL A 177 -12.24 -8.16 -16.00
N GLU A 178 -12.56 -9.44 -16.04
CA GLU A 178 -13.28 -10.15 -14.96
C GLU A 178 -12.53 -10.25 -13.62
N TYR A 179 -11.29 -9.78 -13.51
CA TYR A 179 -10.51 -9.82 -12.27
C TYR A 179 -10.70 -8.57 -11.41
N TYR A 180 -11.40 -7.53 -11.88
CA TYR A 180 -11.55 -6.26 -11.16
C TYR A 180 -13.00 -5.96 -10.76
N GLY A 181 -13.83 -7.00 -10.60
CA GLY A 181 -15.13 -6.80 -9.98
C GLY A 181 -14.98 -6.23 -8.57
N LEU A 182 -15.94 -5.39 -8.21
CA LEU A 182 -15.97 -4.69 -6.94
C LEU A 182 -17.38 -4.61 -6.38
N HIS A 183 -17.50 -4.76 -5.06
CA HIS A 183 -18.72 -4.55 -4.30
C HIS A 183 -18.46 -3.65 -3.10
N LEU A 184 -19.28 -2.62 -2.93
CA LEU A 184 -19.31 -1.79 -1.72
C LEU A 184 -20.62 -2.06 -0.98
N PHE A 185 -20.53 -2.49 0.27
CA PHE A 185 -21.67 -2.64 1.17
C PHE A 185 -21.61 -1.60 2.29
N SER A 186 -22.76 -1.10 2.72
CA SER A 186 -22.86 -0.13 3.81
C SER A 186 -24.09 -0.37 4.68
N LYS A 187 -23.90 -0.34 6.01
CA LYS A 187 -24.99 -0.31 7.00
C LYS A 187 -25.65 1.07 7.07
N PHE A 188 -24.91 2.11 6.68
CA PHE A 188 -25.39 3.48 6.57
C PHE A 188 -25.98 3.76 5.17
N PRO A 189 -26.92 4.72 5.05
CA PRO A 189 -27.38 5.19 3.74
C PRO A 189 -26.22 5.68 2.87
N LEU A 190 -26.27 5.32 1.60
CA LEU A 190 -25.40 5.85 0.54
C LEU A 190 -26.17 6.89 -0.26
N ALA A 191 -25.61 8.09 -0.41
CA ALA A 191 -26.08 9.14 -1.30
C ALA A 191 -25.08 9.35 -2.45
N ASP A 192 -25.60 9.81 -3.59
CA ASP A 192 -24.85 10.05 -4.83
C ASP A 192 -23.85 8.94 -5.19
N PRO A 193 -24.28 7.65 -5.19
CA PRO A 193 -23.39 6.55 -5.55
C PRO A 193 -22.99 6.65 -7.03
N ALA A 194 -21.69 6.53 -7.29
CA ALA A 194 -21.12 6.51 -8.62
C ALA A 194 -20.12 5.37 -8.76
N VAL A 195 -20.13 4.75 -9.94
CA VAL A 195 -19.09 3.82 -10.39
C VAL A 195 -18.46 4.45 -11.61
N ASP A 196 -17.19 4.83 -11.48
CA ASP A 196 -16.43 5.51 -12.52
C ASP A 196 -15.37 4.58 -13.11
N PHE A 197 -15.09 4.79 -14.39
CA PHE A 197 -14.02 4.15 -15.13
C PHE A 197 -13.11 5.26 -15.67
N TRP A 198 -12.20 5.77 -14.84
CA TRP A 198 -11.49 7.02 -15.12
C TRP A 198 -10.59 6.98 -16.36
N PHE A 199 -10.05 5.80 -16.70
CA PHE A 199 -9.11 5.67 -17.82
C PHE A 199 -9.49 4.54 -18.78
N GLU A 200 -9.91 3.39 -18.25
CA GLU A 200 -10.23 2.20 -19.03
C GLU A 200 -11.44 1.49 -18.45
N THR A 201 -12.07 0.62 -19.24
CA THR A 201 -13.35 -0.03 -18.89
C THR A 201 -13.19 -1.23 -17.96
N GLY A 202 -11.96 -1.63 -17.62
CA GLY A 202 -11.66 -2.79 -16.80
C GLY A 202 -11.52 -2.52 -15.31
N THR A 203 -11.16 -1.32 -14.88
CA THR A 203 -10.87 -1.02 -13.46
C THR A 203 -11.85 0.00 -12.89
N PRO A 204 -12.95 -0.45 -12.25
CA PRO A 204 -13.94 0.44 -11.67
C PRO A 204 -13.39 1.10 -10.39
N SER A 205 -13.80 2.34 -10.18
CA SER A 205 -13.69 3.03 -8.90
C SER A 205 -15.09 3.34 -8.39
N VAL A 206 -15.32 3.22 -7.09
CA VAL A 206 -16.62 3.52 -6.47
C VAL A 206 -16.52 4.77 -5.63
N THR A 207 -17.51 5.64 -5.74
CA THR A 207 -17.64 6.82 -4.90
C THR A 207 -19.04 6.86 -4.31
N ALA A 208 -19.16 7.16 -3.02
CA ALA A 208 -20.47 7.37 -2.39
C ALA A 208 -20.36 8.27 -1.16
N ASP A 209 -21.41 9.02 -0.86
CA ASP A 209 -21.57 9.75 0.40
C ASP A 209 -22.23 8.86 1.45
N VAL A 210 -21.51 8.59 2.53
CA VAL A 210 -21.98 7.74 3.62
C VAL A 210 -22.53 8.63 4.73
N THR A 211 -23.83 8.52 5.00
CA THR A 211 -24.50 9.37 6.00
C THR A 211 -24.54 8.71 7.36
N LEU A 212 -23.69 9.16 8.28
CA LEU A 212 -23.75 8.81 9.70
C LEU A 212 -24.70 9.77 10.43
N PRO A 213 -25.20 9.42 11.64
CA PRO A 213 -25.96 10.34 12.46
C PRO A 213 -25.22 11.66 12.79
N ALA A 214 -23.89 11.61 12.94
CA ALA A 214 -23.07 12.78 13.28
C ALA A 214 -22.65 13.63 12.06
N GLY A 215 -22.81 13.13 10.84
CA GLY A 215 -22.39 13.81 9.62
C GLY A 215 -22.13 12.86 8.47
N THR A 216 -21.71 13.43 7.34
CA THR A 216 -21.48 12.68 6.11
C THR A 216 -19.99 12.58 5.83
N VAL A 217 -19.54 11.40 5.39
CA VAL A 217 -18.19 11.18 4.89
C VAL A 217 -18.24 10.74 3.43
N ARG A 218 -17.30 11.21 2.62
CA ARG A 218 -17.09 10.74 1.25
C ARG A 218 -16.29 9.44 1.31
N PHE A 219 -16.81 8.37 0.73
CA PHE A 219 -16.06 7.14 0.51
C PHE A 219 -15.61 7.06 -0.95
N ILE A 220 -14.33 6.74 -1.15
CA ILE A 220 -13.74 6.46 -2.46
C ILE A 220 -13.07 5.08 -2.37
N GLY A 221 -13.51 4.14 -3.20
CA GLY A 221 -12.93 2.80 -3.30
C GLY A 221 -12.22 2.62 -4.64
N ILE A 222 -10.97 2.17 -4.63
CA ILE A 222 -10.18 1.94 -5.86
C ILE A 222 -9.54 0.56 -5.86
N HIS A 223 -9.33 0.01 -7.06
CA HIS A 223 -8.49 -1.17 -7.27
C HIS A 223 -7.75 -1.06 -8.61
N PRO A 224 -6.70 -0.23 -8.69
CA PRO A 224 -5.89 -0.14 -9.90
C PRO A 224 -5.07 -1.40 -10.18
N ARG A 225 -4.67 -1.56 -11.44
CA ARG A 225 -3.84 -2.67 -11.91
C ARG A 225 -2.48 -2.74 -11.20
N PRO A 226 -1.94 -3.94 -10.92
CA PRO A 226 -0.60 -4.06 -10.37
C PRO A 226 0.51 -3.71 -11.36
N PRO A 227 1.74 -3.44 -10.86
CA PRO A 227 2.91 -3.37 -11.72
C PRO A 227 3.25 -4.76 -12.29
N GLN A 228 2.71 -5.09 -13.46
CA GLN A 228 2.87 -6.40 -14.10
C GLN A 228 3.73 -6.36 -15.36
N SER A 229 4.43 -7.48 -15.63
CA SER A 229 5.39 -7.58 -16.74
C SER A 229 4.76 -7.46 -18.12
N PHE A 230 3.53 -7.94 -18.28
CA PHE A 230 2.78 -7.86 -19.54
C PHE A 230 2.10 -6.49 -19.76
N GLU A 231 1.85 -5.72 -18.70
CA GLU A 231 1.30 -4.37 -18.85
C GLU A 231 2.36 -3.35 -19.27
N HIS A 232 3.64 -3.67 -19.02
CA HIS A 232 4.84 -2.88 -19.28
C HIS A 232 4.93 -1.50 -18.59
N SER A 233 3.79 -0.91 -18.20
CA SER A 233 3.67 0.43 -17.63
C SER A 233 2.73 0.45 -16.42
N THR A 234 3.09 1.19 -15.37
CA THR A 234 2.24 1.49 -14.21
C THR A 234 1.39 2.75 -14.38
N ALA A 235 1.33 3.34 -15.58
CA ALA A 235 0.68 4.62 -15.79
C ALA A 235 -0.79 4.62 -15.36
N LEU A 236 -1.57 3.59 -15.72
CA LEU A 236 -2.97 3.47 -15.29
C LEU A 236 -3.12 3.42 -13.77
N ARG A 237 -2.22 2.69 -13.08
CA ARG A 237 -2.21 2.60 -11.62
C ARG A 237 -1.91 3.94 -10.98
N ASP A 238 -0.82 4.57 -11.42
CA ASP A 238 -0.35 5.83 -10.85
C ASP A 238 -1.34 6.97 -11.14
N GLY A 239 -1.98 6.97 -12.31
CA GLY A 239 -3.05 7.91 -12.67
C GLY A 239 -4.33 7.69 -11.85
N THR A 240 -4.72 6.45 -11.57
CA THR A 240 -5.87 6.12 -10.70
C THR A 240 -5.64 6.62 -9.29
N MET A 241 -4.46 6.36 -8.71
CA MET A 241 -4.09 6.91 -7.41
C MET A 241 -4.09 8.45 -7.42
N GLY A 242 -3.61 9.06 -8.51
CA GLY A 242 -3.64 10.51 -8.68
C GLY A 242 -5.06 11.06 -8.70
N GLN A 243 -5.92 10.50 -9.55
CA GLN A 243 -7.31 10.91 -9.70
C GLN A 243 -8.08 10.77 -8.37
N ALA A 244 -7.86 9.69 -7.63
CA ALA A 244 -8.42 9.50 -6.29
C ALA A 244 -7.95 10.56 -5.29
N ALA A 245 -6.67 10.95 -5.32
CA ALA A 245 -6.16 12.02 -4.47
C ALA A 245 -6.79 13.38 -4.78
N LEU A 246 -6.97 13.72 -6.05
CA LEU A 246 -7.66 14.97 -6.42
C LEU A 246 -9.13 14.93 -6.01
N ALA A 247 -9.82 13.81 -6.25
CA ALA A 247 -11.20 13.64 -5.80
C ALA A 247 -11.36 13.80 -4.28
N ALA A 248 -10.42 13.27 -3.49
CA ALA A 248 -10.38 13.48 -2.04
C ALA A 248 -10.10 14.94 -1.66
N ALA A 249 -9.17 15.60 -2.36
CA ALA A 249 -8.79 16.99 -2.09
C ALA A 249 -9.93 17.98 -2.42
N ASP A 250 -10.67 17.72 -3.49
CA ASP A 250 -11.75 18.57 -4.01
C ASP A 250 -13.09 18.28 -3.30
N SER A 251 -13.17 17.22 -2.50
CA SER A 251 -14.33 16.88 -1.69
C SER A 251 -14.61 17.95 -0.63
N THR A 252 -15.88 18.34 -0.49
CA THR A 252 -16.35 19.23 0.58
C THR A 252 -16.63 18.49 1.90
N MET A 253 -16.55 17.16 1.89
CA MET A 253 -16.79 16.29 3.04
C MET A 253 -15.49 15.58 3.45
N PRO A 254 -15.30 15.26 4.74
CA PRO A 254 -14.21 14.39 5.17
C PRO A 254 -14.21 13.08 4.38
N THR A 255 -13.06 12.74 3.81
CA THR A 255 -12.95 11.63 2.85
C THR A 255 -12.23 10.43 3.45
N ILE A 256 -12.73 9.24 3.13
CA ILE A 256 -12.07 7.94 3.31
C ILE A 256 -11.75 7.41 1.90
N LEU A 257 -10.47 7.11 1.66
CA LEU A 257 -9.98 6.50 0.43
C LEU A 257 -9.44 5.10 0.76
N ALA A 258 -10.04 4.06 0.18
CA ALA A 258 -9.74 2.68 0.55
C ALA A 258 -9.66 1.72 -0.65
N GLY A 259 -9.00 0.58 -0.48
CA GLY A 259 -8.89 -0.46 -1.51
C GLY A 259 -7.53 -1.13 -1.55
N ASP A 260 -7.30 -1.93 -2.59
CA ASP A 260 -5.99 -2.47 -2.94
C ASP A 260 -5.35 -1.54 -3.97
N PHE A 261 -4.27 -0.86 -3.58
CA PHE A 261 -3.65 0.17 -4.41
C PHE A 261 -2.58 -0.44 -5.33
N ASN A 262 -2.25 -1.72 -5.14
CA ASN A 262 -1.10 -2.38 -5.74
C ASN A 262 0.19 -1.53 -5.68
N ALA A 263 0.34 -0.81 -4.57
CA ALA A 263 1.44 0.11 -4.33
C ALA A 263 1.83 0.06 -2.87
N VAL A 264 3.13 0.04 -2.60
CA VAL A 264 3.63 0.08 -1.22
C VAL A 264 3.69 1.54 -0.71
N PRO A 265 3.50 1.79 0.60
CA PRO A 265 3.23 3.14 1.11
C PRO A 265 4.48 4.05 1.09
N TRP A 266 5.66 3.49 0.84
CA TRP A 266 6.91 4.23 0.64
C TRP A 266 7.24 4.54 -0.83
N GLU A 267 6.36 4.19 -1.77
CA GLU A 267 6.42 4.68 -3.14
C GLU A 267 6.18 6.20 -3.18
N ARG A 268 6.83 6.88 -4.13
CA ARG A 268 6.69 8.33 -4.27
C ARG A 268 5.27 8.74 -4.65
N THR A 269 4.66 8.03 -5.59
CA THR A 269 3.28 8.27 -6.03
C THR A 269 2.31 8.16 -4.85
N PHE A 270 2.50 7.16 -3.98
CA PHE A 270 1.68 6.99 -2.78
C PHE A 270 1.85 8.16 -1.81
N ARG A 271 3.09 8.57 -1.49
CA ARG A 271 3.36 9.70 -0.59
C ARG A 271 2.82 11.02 -1.14
N ARG A 272 2.90 11.23 -2.45
CA ARG A 272 2.32 12.39 -3.14
C ARG A 272 0.80 12.39 -3.04
N MET A 273 0.17 11.24 -3.24
CA MET A 273 -1.27 11.06 -3.05
C MET A 273 -1.70 11.41 -1.62
N LEU A 274 -0.94 10.99 -0.60
CA LEU A 274 -1.22 11.39 0.79
C LEU A 274 -1.22 12.90 0.99
N ARG A 275 -0.21 13.59 0.43
CA ARG A 275 -0.08 15.05 0.54
C ARG A 275 -1.21 15.78 -0.17
N VAL A 276 -1.42 15.49 -1.46
CA VAL A 276 -2.42 16.18 -2.30
C VAL A 276 -3.84 15.90 -1.80
N GLY A 277 -4.16 14.63 -1.48
CA GLY A 277 -5.48 14.25 -0.97
C GLY A 277 -5.73 14.62 0.48
N ARG A 278 -4.72 15.19 1.18
CA ARG A 278 -4.74 15.46 2.62
C ARG A 278 -5.09 14.23 3.45
N LEU A 279 -4.52 13.08 3.08
CA LEU A 279 -4.81 11.79 3.68
C LEU A 279 -3.78 11.40 4.75
N LEU A 280 -4.26 10.71 5.77
CA LEU A 280 -3.49 10.09 6.84
C LEU A 280 -3.39 8.58 6.60
N ASP A 281 -2.19 8.04 6.78
CA ASP A 281 -1.95 6.59 6.79
C ASP A 281 -1.96 6.09 8.25
N PRO A 282 -2.91 5.22 8.65
CA PRO A 282 -2.99 4.71 10.02
C PRO A 282 -1.76 3.87 10.43
N ARG A 283 -0.98 3.35 9.47
CA ARG A 283 0.21 2.52 9.72
C ARG A 283 1.38 3.30 10.29
N VAL A 284 1.49 4.58 9.94
CA VAL A 284 2.61 5.42 10.37
C VAL A 284 2.59 5.57 11.90
N GLY A 285 3.72 5.24 12.52
CA GLY A 285 3.91 5.20 13.97
C GLY A 285 3.32 3.97 14.67
N ARG A 286 2.85 2.96 13.92
CA ARG A 286 2.23 1.75 14.48
C ARG A 286 2.86 0.45 13.99
N GLY A 287 3.07 0.31 12.69
CA GLY A 287 3.58 -0.96 12.17
C GLY A 287 3.51 -1.09 10.66
N TYR A 288 3.99 -2.23 10.17
CA TYR A 288 4.04 -2.56 8.75
C TYR A 288 2.68 -2.99 8.18
N PHE A 289 1.90 -3.77 8.95
CA PHE A 289 0.57 -4.29 8.57
C PHE A 289 0.51 -4.82 7.13
N ALA A 290 1.32 -5.85 6.87
CA ALA A 290 1.32 -6.54 5.58
C ALA A 290 -0.08 -7.14 5.29
N THR A 291 -0.48 -7.06 4.04
CA THR A 291 -1.74 -7.63 3.55
C THR A 291 -1.50 -8.63 2.42
N TYR A 292 -0.45 -8.49 1.63
CA TYR A 292 -0.08 -9.41 0.54
C TYR A 292 1.43 -9.69 0.57
N ASP A 293 1.98 -10.88 0.41
CA ASP A 293 1.33 -12.13 0.04
C ASP A 293 1.01 -12.93 1.32
N ALA A 294 -0.27 -13.21 1.54
CA ALA A 294 -0.74 -13.94 2.70
C ALA A 294 -0.25 -15.40 2.75
N GLU A 295 0.22 -15.94 1.62
CA GLU A 295 0.84 -17.26 1.52
C GLU A 295 2.32 -17.26 1.96
N SER A 296 2.92 -16.08 2.16
CA SER A 296 4.35 -15.93 2.48
C SER A 296 4.60 -15.19 3.80
N PRO A 297 5.16 -15.85 4.84
CA PRO A 297 5.46 -15.20 6.11
C PRO A 297 6.67 -14.25 6.04
N ILE A 298 7.44 -14.29 4.94
CA ILE A 298 8.67 -13.50 4.78
C ILE A 298 8.51 -12.46 3.66
N LEU A 299 7.82 -12.81 2.57
CA LEU A 299 7.61 -11.93 1.40
C LEU A 299 6.20 -11.34 1.44
N ALA A 300 6.02 -10.32 2.29
CA ALA A 300 4.74 -9.67 2.47
C ALA A 300 4.90 -8.14 2.51
N TRP A 301 3.84 -7.44 2.16
CA TRP A 301 3.74 -6.05 1.72
C TRP A 301 2.35 -5.50 2.09
N PRO A 302 2.25 -4.22 2.48
CA PRO A 302 0.98 -3.56 2.73
C PRO A 302 0.46 -2.92 1.44
N LEU A 303 -0.42 -3.63 0.72
CA LEU A 303 -1.00 -3.15 -0.55
C LEU A 303 -2.44 -2.65 -0.38
N ASP A 304 -3.14 -3.13 0.65
CA ASP A 304 -4.50 -2.71 0.96
C ASP A 304 -4.47 -1.55 1.94
N HIS A 305 -5.07 -0.43 1.59
CA HIS A 305 -5.04 0.78 2.39
C HIS A 305 -6.44 1.26 2.76
N ILE A 306 -6.54 1.84 3.95
CA ILE A 306 -7.69 2.62 4.39
C ILE A 306 -7.11 3.94 4.89
N LEU A 307 -7.22 4.97 4.05
CA LEU A 307 -6.67 6.30 4.26
C LEU A 307 -7.83 7.27 4.53
N PHE A 308 -7.59 8.30 5.32
CA PHE A 308 -8.67 9.23 5.69
C PHE A 308 -8.15 10.64 6.00
N GLN A 309 -9.03 11.63 5.88
CA GLN A 309 -8.70 13.04 6.15
C GLN A 309 -8.74 13.39 7.65
N ASP A 310 -8.19 14.55 7.98
CA ASP A 310 -7.90 15.01 9.34
C ASP A 310 -9.09 15.14 10.30
N ALA A 311 -10.31 15.31 9.79
CA ALA A 311 -11.55 15.29 10.59
C ALA A 311 -11.99 13.88 11.04
N ILE A 312 -11.27 12.84 10.65
CA ILE A 312 -11.55 11.44 10.99
C ILE A 312 -10.44 10.90 11.90
N GLY A 313 -10.78 10.55 13.13
CA GLY A 313 -9.87 9.95 14.10
C GLY A 313 -9.80 8.42 13.98
N LEU A 314 -8.71 7.83 14.46
CA LEU A 314 -8.50 6.38 14.45
C LEU A 314 -8.80 5.76 15.82
N LEU A 315 -9.67 4.76 15.87
CA LEU A 315 -9.95 3.94 17.05
C LEU A 315 -9.13 2.65 17.04
N GLY A 316 -8.98 2.03 15.86
CA GLY A 316 -8.29 0.77 15.68
C GLY A 316 -7.86 0.54 14.23
N PHE A 317 -6.79 -0.21 14.02
CA PHE A 317 -6.31 -0.62 12.71
C PHE A 317 -5.67 -2.01 12.79
N SER A 318 -6.13 -2.95 11.96
CA SER A 318 -5.63 -4.33 12.00
C SER A 318 -5.76 -5.05 10.66
N SER A 319 -4.85 -6.00 10.41
CA SER A 319 -5.07 -7.06 9.44
C SER A 319 -5.91 -8.15 10.10
N LEU A 320 -6.92 -8.66 9.41
CA LEU A 320 -7.82 -9.71 9.86
C LEU A 320 -7.31 -11.10 9.44
N PRO A 321 -7.88 -12.19 9.99
CA PRO A 321 -7.55 -13.54 9.55
C PRO A 321 -7.73 -13.72 8.03
N ASN A 322 -6.90 -14.58 7.44
CA ASN A 322 -6.96 -14.90 6.02
C ASN A 322 -8.31 -15.53 5.63
N VAL A 323 -8.75 -15.24 4.40
CA VAL A 323 -10.04 -15.70 3.83
C VAL A 323 -9.84 -16.65 2.64
N ASP A 324 -8.75 -17.43 2.65
CA ASP A 324 -8.26 -18.24 1.53
C ASP A 324 -7.91 -17.41 0.28
N SER A 325 -7.46 -16.17 0.52
CA SER A 325 -6.96 -15.21 -0.48
C SER A 325 -5.45 -15.04 -0.32
N ASP A 326 -4.76 -14.57 -1.36
CA ASP A 326 -3.39 -14.07 -1.25
C ASP A 326 -3.31 -12.71 -0.54
N HIS A 327 -4.46 -12.13 -0.20
CA HIS A 327 -4.59 -10.95 0.66
C HIS A 327 -5.20 -11.30 2.03
N TYR A 328 -4.66 -10.69 3.09
CA TYR A 328 -5.35 -10.52 4.36
C TYR A 328 -6.30 -9.33 4.26
N PRO A 329 -7.58 -9.45 4.67
CA PRO A 329 -8.44 -8.29 4.80
C PRO A 329 -7.87 -7.30 5.82
N VAL A 330 -8.11 -6.01 5.61
CA VAL A 330 -7.69 -4.94 6.52
C VAL A 330 -8.91 -4.19 7.03
N MET A 331 -8.89 -3.83 8.32
CA MET A 331 -9.96 -3.12 9.00
C MET A 331 -9.42 -1.85 9.66
N ALA A 332 -10.17 -0.76 9.51
CA ALA A 332 -9.99 0.47 10.29
C ALA A 332 -11.29 0.79 11.04
N GLU A 333 -11.17 1.01 12.35
CA GLU A 333 -12.23 1.58 13.17
C GLU A 333 -11.97 3.09 13.28
N LEU A 334 -12.95 3.89 12.89
CA LEU A 334 -12.83 5.32 12.66
C LEU A 334 -13.86 6.09 13.46
N CYS A 335 -13.57 7.37 13.69
CA CYS A 335 -14.47 8.28 14.36
C CYS A 335 -14.56 9.61 13.61
N LEU A 336 -15.75 9.98 13.15
CA LEU A 336 -16.01 11.31 12.60
C LEU A 336 -16.09 12.33 13.74
N ALA A 337 -15.02 13.09 13.91
CA ALA A 337 -14.86 14.03 15.02
C ALA A 337 -14.12 15.28 14.50
N PRO A 338 -14.84 16.37 14.17
CA PRO A 338 -14.23 17.56 13.56
C PRO A 338 -13.09 18.18 14.39
N ASP A 339 -13.08 18.01 15.71
CA ASP A 339 -12.00 18.48 16.58
C ASP A 339 -10.68 17.71 16.40
N MET A 340 -10.71 16.55 15.73
CA MET A 340 -9.50 15.81 15.34
C MET A 340 -8.62 16.63 14.40
N ALA A 341 -9.18 17.47 13.53
CA ALA A 341 -8.41 18.30 12.61
C ALA A 341 -7.47 19.30 13.31
N ALA A 342 -7.72 19.61 14.59
CA ALA A 342 -6.82 20.43 15.41
C ALA A 342 -5.66 19.62 16.03
N ARG A 343 -5.73 18.28 16.01
CA ARG A 343 -4.80 17.36 16.70
C ARG A 343 -3.94 16.53 15.74
N GLN A 344 -4.35 16.43 14.48
CA GLN A 344 -3.63 15.70 13.43
C GLN A 344 -3.75 16.48 12.11
N GLY A 345 -2.82 16.20 11.20
CA GLY A 345 -2.83 16.82 9.87
C GLY A 345 -2.04 15.96 8.90
N ALA A 346 -2.50 15.92 7.66
CA ALA A 346 -1.79 15.26 6.58
C ALA A 346 -0.43 15.95 6.35
N PRO A 347 0.55 15.27 5.72
CA PRO A 347 1.81 15.92 5.40
C PRO A 347 1.53 17.07 4.43
N ALA A 348 2.26 18.17 4.60
CA ALA A 348 2.12 19.32 3.73
C ALA A 348 2.46 18.95 2.27
N GLU A 349 1.71 19.51 1.32
CA GLU A 349 2.05 19.43 -0.10
C GLU A 349 3.45 20.01 -0.35
N GLU A 350 4.22 19.32 -1.19
CA GLU A 350 5.53 19.75 -1.68
C GLU A 350 5.38 20.47 -3.02
N ASP A 351 6.33 21.35 -3.35
CA ASP A 351 6.36 22.04 -4.63
C ASP A 351 6.34 21.05 -5.80
N GLY A 352 5.37 21.22 -6.71
CA GLY A 352 5.20 20.37 -7.88
C GLY A 352 4.40 19.09 -7.66
N ASP A 353 3.90 18.81 -6.45
CA ASP A 353 3.09 17.60 -6.18
C ASP A 353 1.86 17.49 -7.09
N ARG A 354 1.05 18.54 -7.17
CA ARG A 354 -0.15 18.54 -8.03
C ARG A 354 0.19 18.43 -9.51
N GLU A 355 1.31 19.00 -9.90
CA GLU A 355 1.76 18.99 -11.29
C GLU A 355 2.23 17.58 -11.70
N GLU A 356 3.03 16.91 -10.87
CA GLU A 356 3.44 15.53 -11.12
C GLU A 356 2.27 14.54 -11.05
N LEU A 357 1.30 14.80 -10.17
CA LEU A 357 0.09 14.01 -10.10
C LEU A 357 -0.76 14.17 -11.38
N ARG A 358 -0.88 15.38 -11.93
CA ARG A 358 -1.53 15.61 -13.23
C ARG A 358 -0.80 14.92 -14.38
N ARG A 359 0.54 14.94 -14.38
CA ARG A 359 1.34 14.15 -15.33
C ARG A 359 1.04 12.66 -15.26
N ALA A 360 0.88 12.09 -14.06
CA ALA A 360 0.52 10.69 -13.90
C ALA A 360 -0.87 10.37 -14.48
N ILE A 361 -1.84 11.27 -14.30
CA ILE A 361 -3.19 11.17 -14.89
C ILE A 361 -3.13 11.28 -16.42
N GLU A 362 -2.36 12.22 -16.97
CA GLU A 362 -2.17 12.38 -18.41
C GLU A 362 -1.53 11.12 -19.03
N ALA A 363 -0.46 10.61 -18.42
CA ALA A 363 0.19 9.37 -18.84
C ALA A 363 -0.77 8.16 -18.80
N ALA A 364 -1.72 8.14 -17.85
CA ALA A 364 -2.75 7.11 -17.79
C ALA A 364 -3.74 7.22 -18.96
N HIS A 365 -4.19 8.42 -19.33
CA HIS A 365 -5.01 8.63 -20.52
C HIS A 365 -4.29 8.23 -21.81
N GLU A 366 -3.03 8.63 -21.96
CA GLU A 366 -2.22 8.22 -23.12
C GLU A 366 -2.07 6.70 -23.20
N ARG A 367 -1.85 6.04 -22.06
CA ARG A 367 -1.75 4.57 -22.02
C ARG A 367 -3.07 3.91 -22.37
N ALA A 368 -4.19 4.40 -21.83
CA ALA A 368 -5.51 3.87 -22.12
C ALA A 368 -5.86 4.00 -23.61
N ALA A 369 -5.48 5.10 -24.27
CA ALA A 369 -5.70 5.30 -25.70
C ALA A 369 -4.89 4.34 -26.61
N GLN A 370 -3.90 3.63 -26.05
CA GLN A 370 -3.06 2.66 -26.77
C GLN A 370 -3.49 1.20 -26.55
N MET A 371 -4.44 0.97 -25.64
CA MET A 371 -5.02 -0.36 -25.36
C MET A 371 -6.25 -0.58 -26.22
#